data_AF-A0A3M9LVM6-F1
#
_entry.id   AF-A0A3M9LVM6-F1
#
_cell.length_a   1.000
_cell.length_b   1.000
_cell.length_c   1.000
_cell.angle_alpha   90.00
_cell.angle_beta   90.00
_cell.angle_gamma   90.00
#
_symmetry.space_group_name_H-M   'P 1'
#
loop_
_entity.id
_entity.type
_entity.pdbx_description
1 polymer ?
#
loop_
_entity_poly.entity_id
_entity_poly.type
_entity_poly.pdbx_seq_one_letter_code
_entity_poly.pdbx_strand_id
1 'polypeptide(L)'
;MSNELERWADARHSLIPSKEERQHSRAVAGLIRETKFHGLKVDAEAALTGRIMERAVDLDNHRRQLANGDPVLDAVLARIEVGFVDKAQGIQRNFGSPFHS
;
A
#
# COMPACT_ATOMS: atom_id res chain seq x y z
N MET A 1 47.68 36.03 -23.49
CA MET A 1 46.52 35.73 -24.35
C MET A 1 45.64 34.79 -23.56
N SER A 2 44.70 35.35 -22.80
CA SER A 2 43.83 34.56 -21.92
C SER A 2 42.88 33.74 -22.77
N ASN A 3 42.85 32.45 -22.49
CA ASN A 3 42.36 31.40 -23.36
C ASN A 3 40.83 31.48 -23.43
N GLU A 4 40.23 31.49 -24.62
CA GLU A 4 38.75 31.53 -24.79
C GLU A 4 38.05 30.36 -24.08
N LEU A 5 38.80 29.29 -23.81
CA LEU A 5 38.41 28.14 -22.99
C LEU A 5 38.14 28.49 -21.52
N GLU A 6 38.91 29.40 -20.90
CA GLU A 6 38.66 29.86 -19.52
C GLU A 6 37.38 30.71 -19.45
N ARG A 7 37.13 31.53 -20.49
CA ARG A 7 35.91 32.36 -20.58
C ARG A 7 34.63 31.53 -20.71
N TRP A 8 34.72 30.35 -21.32
CA TRP A 8 33.61 29.39 -21.42
C TRP A 8 33.44 28.55 -20.14
N ALA A 9 34.51 28.34 -19.38
CA ALA A 9 34.46 27.66 -18.09
C ALA A 9 33.80 28.55 -17.02
N ASP A 10 34.13 29.84 -16.97
CA ASP A 10 33.51 30.80 -16.04
C ASP A 10 32.02 31.07 -16.31
N ALA A 11 31.58 30.88 -17.56
CA ALA A 11 30.17 31.03 -17.95
C ALA A 11 29.28 29.84 -17.55
N ARG A 12 29.85 28.75 -17.03
CA ARG A 12 29.16 27.47 -16.82
C ARG A 12 29.30 26.96 -15.39
N HIS A 13 28.61 27.59 -14.46
CA HIS A 13 27.78 26.97 -13.40
C HIS A 13 27.44 28.05 -12.37
N SER A 14 26.24 28.64 -12.43
CA SER A 14 25.72 29.21 -11.20
C SER A 14 25.41 28.03 -10.28
N LEU A 15 26.13 27.93 -9.16
CA LEU A 15 25.80 27.06 -8.01
C LEU A 15 24.35 27.26 -7.49
N ILE A 16 23.69 28.31 -7.98
CA ILE A 16 22.33 28.69 -7.66
C ILE A 16 21.41 28.07 -8.71
N PRO A 17 20.51 27.15 -8.32
CA PRO A 17 19.61 26.49 -9.26
C PRO A 17 18.68 27.51 -9.92
N SER A 18 18.47 27.36 -11.22
CA SER A 18 17.58 28.20 -12.02
C SER A 18 16.11 28.06 -11.57
N LYS A 19 15.23 28.99 -11.97
CA LYS A 19 13.80 28.92 -11.63
C LYS A 19 13.15 27.64 -12.18
N GLU A 20 13.54 27.23 -13.38
CA GLU A 20 13.07 25.99 -14.02
C GLU A 20 13.59 24.75 -13.29
N GLU A 21 14.87 24.72 -12.89
CA GLU A 21 15.43 23.62 -12.11
C GLU A 21 14.74 23.47 -10.74
N ARG A 22 14.41 24.58 -10.08
CA ARG A 22 13.65 24.57 -8.82
C ARG A 22 12.22 24.05 -9.03
N GLN A 23 11.57 24.44 -10.12
CA GLN A 23 10.22 23.99 -10.42
C GLN A 23 10.19 22.50 -10.78
N HIS A 24 11.16 22.04 -11.58
CA HIS A 24 11.36 20.64 -11.90
C HIS A 24 11.66 19.81 -10.63
N SER A 25 12.59 20.27 -9.80
CA SER A 25 12.92 19.61 -8.52
C SER A 25 11.71 19.48 -7.59
N ARG A 26 10.86 20.51 -7.51
CA ARG A 26 9.59 20.44 -6.75
C ARG A 26 8.60 19.43 -7.34
N ALA A 27 8.46 19.39 -8.67
CA ALA A 27 7.58 18.44 -9.34
C ALA A 27 8.03 16.99 -9.09
N VAL A 28 9.33 16.73 -9.24
CA VAL A 28 9.95 15.43 -8.96
C VAL A 28 9.78 15.05 -7.48
N ALA A 29 9.99 15.98 -6.55
CA ALA A 29 9.78 15.73 -5.13
C ALA A 29 8.32 15.39 -4.80
N GLY A 30 7.36 16.02 -5.50
CA GLY A 30 5.94 15.70 -5.43
C GLY A 30 5.66 14.26 -5.86
N LEU A 31 6.14 13.87 -7.04
CA LEU A 31 5.99 12.51 -7.57
C LEU A 31 6.60 11.44 -6.65
N ILE A 32 7.80 11.70 -6.13
CA ILE A 32 8.46 10.79 -5.19
C ILE A 32 7.62 10.62 -3.92
N ARG A 33 7.11 11.72 -3.36
CA ARG A 33 6.28 11.69 -2.14
C ARG A 33 4.99 10.92 -2.39
N GLU A 34 4.32 11.16 -3.51
CA GLU A 34 3.09 10.47 -3.88
C GLU A 34 3.34 8.98 -4.07
N THR A 35 4.39 8.59 -4.78
CA THR A 35 4.77 7.19 -4.99
C THR A 35 5.06 6.49 -3.66
N LYS A 36 5.81 7.14 -2.75
CA LYS A 36 6.05 6.60 -1.40
C LYS A 36 4.77 6.41 -0.61
N PHE A 37 3.86 7.37 -0.69
CA PHE A 37 2.56 7.27 -0.02
C PHE A 37 1.71 6.14 -0.58
N HIS A 38 1.71 5.93 -1.91
CA HIS A 38 1.06 4.77 -2.53
C HIS A 38 1.70 3.45 -2.08
N GLY A 39 3.04 3.37 -2.02
CA GLY A 39 3.72 2.19 -1.49
C GLY A 39 3.29 1.86 -0.06
N LEU A 40 3.28 2.85 0.83
CA LEU A 40 2.82 2.68 2.22
C LEU A 40 1.37 2.22 2.32
N LYS A 41 0.48 2.68 1.42
CA LYS A 41 -0.91 2.21 1.38
C LYS A 41 -1.01 0.74 1.00
N VAL A 42 -0.25 0.30 0.00
CA VAL A 42 -0.22 -1.10 -0.43
C VAL A 42 0.32 -1.99 0.70
N ASP A 43 1.38 -1.58 1.38
CA ASP A 43 1.93 -2.32 2.52
C ASP A 43 0.91 -2.42 3.67
N ALA A 44 0.21 -1.32 3.96
CA ALA A 44 -0.84 -1.30 4.98
C ALA A 44 -2.04 -2.20 4.61
N GLU A 45 -2.44 -2.24 3.34
CA GLU A 45 -3.50 -3.13 2.83
C GLU A 45 -3.10 -4.61 2.95
N ALA A 46 -1.86 -4.94 2.58
CA ALA A 46 -1.32 -6.29 2.71
C ALA A 46 -1.27 -6.74 4.17
N ALA A 47 -0.81 -5.87 5.08
CA ALA A 47 -0.77 -6.14 6.51
C ALA A 47 -2.19 -6.34 7.10
N LEU A 48 -3.15 -5.50 6.69
CA LEU A 48 -4.55 -5.64 7.10
C LEU A 48 -5.13 -6.97 6.62
N THR A 49 -4.90 -7.33 5.36
CA THR A 49 -5.38 -8.57 4.75
C THR A 49 -4.77 -9.78 5.44
N GLY A 50 -3.46 -9.78 5.68
CA GLY A 50 -2.78 -10.84 6.43
C GLY A 50 -3.40 -11.06 7.81
N ARG A 51 -3.64 -9.96 8.55
CA ARG A 51 -4.28 -10.03 9.87
C ARG A 51 -5.72 -10.55 9.82
N ILE A 52 -6.50 -10.19 8.78
CA ILE A 52 -7.85 -10.73 8.57
C ILE A 52 -7.79 -12.24 8.33
N MET A 53 -6.86 -12.70 7.50
CA MET A 53 -6.69 -14.13 7.20
C MET A 53 -6.26 -14.93 8.43
N GLU A 54 -5.32 -14.42 9.23
CA GLU A 54 -4.93 -15.04 10.50
C GLU A 54 -6.14 -15.22 11.42
N ARG A 55 -6.98 -14.19 11.53
CA ARG A 55 -8.21 -14.26 12.33
C ARG A 55 -9.25 -15.22 11.77
N ALA A 56 -9.36 -15.34 10.45
CA ALA A 56 -10.25 -16.32 9.84
C ALA A 56 -9.79 -17.75 10.16
N VAL A 57 -8.48 -18.02 10.10
CA VAL A 57 -7.93 -19.34 10.47
C VAL A 57 -8.17 -19.68 11.93
N ASP A 58 -7.96 -18.72 12.85
CA ASP A 58 -8.29 -18.90 14.28
C ASP A 58 -9.78 -19.25 14.47
N LEU A 59 -10.65 -18.57 13.72
CA LEU A 59 -12.09 -18.76 13.80
C LEU A 59 -12.51 -20.13 13.27
N ASP A 60 -11.96 -20.58 12.13
CA ASP A 60 -12.21 -21.91 11.55
C ASP A 60 -11.77 -23.01 12.51
N ASN A 61 -10.59 -22.87 13.11
CA ASN A 61 -10.09 -23.82 14.10
C ASN A 61 -11.01 -23.89 15.32
N HIS A 62 -11.45 -22.74 15.82
CA HIS A 62 -12.38 -22.68 16.95
C HIS A 62 -13.75 -23.28 16.60
N ARG A 63 -14.25 -23.00 15.39
CA ARG A 63 -15.48 -23.59 14.85
C ARG A 63 -15.41 -25.11 14.86
N ARG A 64 -14.34 -25.69 14.32
CA ARG A 64 -14.15 -27.15 14.27
C ARG A 64 -14.12 -27.77 15.66
N GLN A 65 -13.47 -27.10 16.62
CA GLN A 65 -13.45 -27.53 18.02
C GLN A 65 -14.86 -27.51 18.66
N LEU A 66 -15.65 -26.47 18.40
CA LEU A 66 -17.02 -26.34 18.91
C LEU A 66 -17.99 -27.33 18.26
N ALA A 67 -17.87 -27.56 16.95
CA ALA A 67 -18.70 -28.51 16.22
C ALA A 67 -18.44 -29.96 16.66
N ASN A 68 -17.19 -30.30 17.02
CA ASN A 68 -16.79 -31.60 17.54
C ASN A 68 -17.33 -32.80 16.71
N GLY A 69 -17.36 -32.64 15.38
CA GLY A 69 -17.85 -33.66 14.45
C GLY A 69 -19.36 -33.69 14.23
N ASP A 70 -20.15 -32.82 14.88
CA ASP A 70 -21.58 -32.64 14.55
C ASP A 70 -21.74 -31.84 13.26
N PRO A 71 -22.20 -32.45 12.16
CA PRO A 71 -22.31 -31.78 10.86
C PRO A 71 -23.38 -30.67 10.83
N VAL A 72 -24.39 -30.73 11.69
CA VAL A 72 -25.45 -29.71 11.76
C VAL A 72 -24.91 -28.46 12.43
N LEU A 73 -24.25 -28.62 13.58
CA LEU A 73 -23.61 -27.53 14.29
C LEU A 73 -22.48 -26.90 13.44
N ASP A 74 -21.70 -27.74 12.75
CA ASP A 74 -20.64 -27.31 11.84
C ASP A 74 -21.16 -26.37 10.75
N ALA A 75 -22.28 -26.73 10.11
CA ALA A 75 -22.91 -25.94 9.05
C ALA A 75 -23.45 -24.59 9.56
N VAL A 76 -24.04 -24.55 10.77
CA VAL A 76 -24.53 -23.32 11.38
C VAL A 76 -23.38 -22.36 11.70
N LEU A 77 -22.32 -22.87 12.34
CA LEU A 77 -21.17 -22.07 12.71
C LEU A 77 -20.38 -21.60 11.48
N ALA A 78 -20.27 -22.44 10.44
CA ALA A 78 -19.64 -22.06 9.18
C ALA A 78 -20.36 -20.88 8.51
N ARG A 79 -21.70 -20.81 8.61
CA ARG A 79 -22.46 -19.67 8.06
C ARG A 79 -22.16 -18.36 8.80
N ILE A 80 -21.88 -18.41 10.10
CA ILE A 80 -21.46 -17.24 10.88
C ILE A 80 -20.06 -16.79 10.44
N GLU A 81 -19.15 -17.75 10.26
CA GLU A 81 -17.79 -17.50 9.78
C GLU A 81 -17.75 -16.88 8.38
N VAL A 82 -18.57 -17.38 7.43
CA VAL A 82 -18.73 -16.75 6.11
C VAL A 82 -19.17 -15.29 6.24
N GLY A 83 -20.12 -15.00 7.13
CA GLY A 83 -20.56 -13.62 7.39
C GLY A 83 -19.47 -12.71 7.97
N PHE A 84 -18.47 -13.27 8.68
CA PHE A 84 -17.28 -12.53 9.08
C PHE A 84 -16.38 -12.23 7.88
N VAL A 85 -16.12 -13.23 7.03
CA VAL A 85 -15.28 -13.07 5.83
C VAL A 85 -15.86 -12.03 4.88
N ASP A 86 -17.16 -12.06 4.62
CA ASP A 86 -17.85 -11.09 3.74
C ASP A 86 -17.70 -9.65 4.25
N LYS A 87 -17.83 -9.44 5.57
CA LYS A 87 -17.64 -8.13 6.19
C LYS A 87 -16.18 -7.68 6.12
N ALA A 88 -15.25 -8.60 6.36
CA ALA A 88 -13.82 -8.30 6.31
C ALA A 88 -13.37 -7.93 4.88
N GLN A 89 -13.90 -8.63 3.87
CA GLN A 89 -13.71 -8.28 2.46
C GLN A 89 -14.27 -6.88 2.15
N GLY A 90 -15.44 -6.53 2.69
CA GLY A 90 -15.99 -5.18 2.58
C GLY A 90 -15.07 -4.09 3.17
N ILE A 91 -14.48 -4.35 4.34
CA ILE A 91 -13.52 -3.43 4.96
C ILE A 91 -12.24 -3.30 4.12
N GLN A 92 -11.71 -4.40 3.60
CA GLN A 92 -10.54 -4.38 2.72
C GLN A 92 -10.79 -3.56 1.45
N ARG A 93 -11.93 -3.76 0.78
CA ARG A 93 -12.30 -3.00 -0.44
C ARG A 93 -12.38 -1.49 -0.18
N ASN A 94 -12.92 -1.10 0.98
CA ASN A 94 -13.05 0.31 1.37
C ASN A 94 -11.72 0.94 1.82
N PHE A 95 -10.65 0.17 2.01
CA PHE A 95 -9.32 0.69 2.36
C PHE A 95 -8.61 1.39 1.18
N GLY A 96 -9.24 1.40 -0.01
CA GLY A 96 -8.81 2.18 -1.17
C GLY A 96 -8.13 1.35 -2.27
N SER A 97 -8.57 0.10 -2.46
CA SER A 97 -7.92 -0.84 -3.38
C SER A 97 -8.03 -0.40 -4.85
N PRO A 98 -6.91 -0.23 -5.58
CA PRO A 98 -6.90 -0.18 -7.04
C PRO A 98 -7.04 -1.57 -7.68
N PHE A 99 -7.00 -2.66 -6.89
CA PHE A 99 -7.19 -4.03 -7.36
C PHE A 99 -8.67 -4.42 -7.25
N HIS A 100 -9.48 -3.81 -8.12
CA HIS A 100 -10.74 -4.39 -8.53
C HIS A 100 -10.45 -5.22 -9.78
N SER A 101 -10.36 -6.55 -9.62
CA SER A 101 -10.57 -7.51 -10.70
C SER A 101 -11.95 -8.11 -10.56
#